data_AF-A0A2M8Y1D4-F1
#
_entry.id   AF-A0A2M8Y1D4-F1
#
_cell.length_a   1.000
_cell.length_b   1.000
_cell.length_c   1.000
_cell.angle_alpha   90.00
_cell.angle_beta   90.00
_cell.angle_gamma   90.00
#
_symmetry.space_group_name_H-M   'P 1'
#
loop_
_entity.id
_entity.type
_entity.pdbx_description
1 polymer ?
#
loop_
_entity_poly.entity_id
_entity_poly.type
_entity_poly.pdbx_seq_one_letter_code
_entity_poly.pdbx_strand_id
1 'polypeptide(L)'
;MVKKIFLFLLIATLISCGSSKLTIQTTKKPVGWKYSKPIQNGGGGKTASQSSSKTISTSEIVNGYIAQYNSVAMSNMKTYGIPASIILAQGILESGAGQSDLAMNANNHFGIKCHNDWTGDKIYKDDDAANECFRKYNQASESYKDHAMVLTGKNRYAKLFTLPKGDYEAWARGLKDAGYATDPKYPEKLINYIETYNLHEFDTKVLGKSNRKEETKVLVQDDFGTDQVGLYEIQKGDTFYSVSKKFNLTVEELKQKNNLTENTLSIGQKLIVK
;
A
#
# COMPACT_ATOMS: atom_id res chain seq x y z
N MET A 1 -29.93 71.03 -27.94
CA MET A 1 -29.44 69.86 -28.72
C MET A 1 -28.91 68.82 -27.74
N VAL A 2 -29.76 67.89 -27.32
CA VAL A 2 -29.72 66.44 -27.63
C VAL A 2 -28.49 65.69 -27.07
N LYS A 3 -28.74 65.02 -25.93
CA LYS A 3 -28.34 63.65 -25.53
C LYS A 3 -27.04 63.07 -26.11
N LYS A 4 -26.19 62.56 -25.21
CA LYS A 4 -25.80 61.12 -25.17
C LYS A 4 -25.10 60.78 -23.85
N ILE A 5 -25.83 60.03 -23.03
CA ILE A 5 -25.35 59.22 -21.91
C ILE A 5 -24.57 58.05 -22.51
N PHE A 6 -23.33 57.83 -22.09
CA PHE A 6 -22.65 56.55 -22.26
C PHE A 6 -22.34 55.94 -20.90
N LEU A 7 -23.22 55.01 -20.53
CA LEU A 7 -23.03 53.95 -19.58
C LEU A 7 -21.92 53.02 -20.12
N PHE A 8 -20.82 52.84 -19.39
CA PHE A 8 -19.97 51.68 -19.59
C PHE A 8 -19.93 50.85 -18.30
N LEU A 9 -20.67 49.75 -18.38
CA LEU A 9 -20.68 48.63 -17.46
C LEU A 9 -19.31 47.92 -17.49
N LEU A 10 -18.86 47.48 -16.31
CA LEU A 10 -18.26 46.17 -16.03
C LEU A 10 -17.20 45.62 -17.00
N ILE A 11 -16.00 45.34 -16.48
CA ILE A 11 -15.50 43.96 -16.28
C ILE A 11 -14.22 44.07 -15.44
N ALA A 12 -14.33 43.75 -14.15
CA ALA A 12 -13.18 43.42 -13.33
C ALA A 12 -12.78 41.98 -13.69
N THR A 13 -11.73 41.80 -14.47
CA THR A 13 -11.12 40.48 -14.66
C THR A 13 -10.30 40.13 -13.42
N LEU A 14 -10.94 39.47 -12.46
CA LEU A 14 -10.23 38.65 -11.49
C LEU A 14 -9.61 37.47 -12.26
N ILE A 15 -8.32 37.57 -12.55
CA ILE A 15 -7.52 36.42 -12.98
C ILE A 15 -7.35 35.56 -11.73
N SER A 16 -8.34 34.73 -11.49
CA SER A 16 -8.25 33.57 -10.62
C SER A 16 -7.35 32.57 -11.33
N CYS A 17 -6.07 32.50 -10.95
CA CYS A 17 -5.26 31.32 -11.19
C CYS A 17 -5.83 30.18 -10.32
N GLY A 18 -6.91 29.58 -10.80
CA GLY A 18 -7.39 28.31 -10.31
C GLY A 18 -6.38 27.24 -10.68
N SER A 19 -5.62 26.74 -9.71
CA SER A 19 -4.92 25.48 -9.87
C SER A 19 -5.99 24.43 -10.22
N SER A 20 -5.92 23.85 -11.40
CA SER A 20 -6.76 22.72 -11.76
C SER A 20 -6.48 21.60 -10.75
N LYS A 21 -7.40 21.41 -9.80
CA LYS A 21 -7.35 20.29 -8.88
C LYS A 21 -7.56 19.04 -9.74
N LEU A 22 -6.48 18.28 -9.96
CA LEU A 22 -6.59 16.91 -10.43
C LEU A 22 -7.27 16.11 -9.30
N THR A 23 -8.58 15.95 -9.43
CA THR A 23 -9.39 15.04 -8.63
C THR A 23 -9.16 13.63 -9.18
N ILE A 24 -8.68 12.72 -8.33
CA ILE A 24 -8.77 11.28 -8.63
C ILE A 24 -10.25 10.94 -8.47
N GLN A 25 -10.94 10.70 -9.58
CA GLN A 25 -12.31 10.19 -9.54
C GLN A 25 -12.22 8.71 -9.16
N THR A 26 -12.53 8.38 -7.91
CA THR A 26 -12.77 6.98 -7.55
C THR A 26 -14.25 6.70 -7.81
N THR A 27 -14.67 6.60 -9.07
CA THR A 27 -15.99 6.03 -9.39
C THR A 27 -15.90 4.52 -9.50
N LYS A 28 -15.47 3.85 -8.43
CA LYS A 28 -15.77 2.42 -8.32
C LYS A 28 -17.24 2.30 -7.94
N LYS A 29 -18.09 1.90 -8.92
CA LYS A 29 -19.29 1.12 -8.60
C LYS A 29 -18.85 -0.04 -7.68
N PRO A 30 -19.66 -0.49 -6.71
CA PRO A 30 -19.31 -1.67 -5.94
C PRO A 30 -19.05 -2.82 -6.91
N VAL A 31 -17.79 -3.19 -7.08
CA VAL A 31 -17.42 -4.37 -7.85
C VAL A 31 -17.84 -5.55 -6.99
N GLY A 32 -19.04 -6.06 -7.26
CA GLY A 32 -19.33 -7.45 -6.92
C GLY A 32 -18.29 -8.27 -7.66
N TRP A 33 -17.32 -8.80 -6.93
CA TRP A 33 -16.27 -9.64 -7.49
C TRP A 33 -16.92 -10.85 -8.13
N LYS A 34 -17.02 -10.85 -9.46
CA LYS A 34 -17.20 -12.07 -10.25
C LYS A 34 -15.82 -12.51 -10.68
N TYR A 35 -15.36 -13.59 -10.08
CA TYR A 35 -14.17 -14.32 -10.49
C TYR A 35 -14.28 -14.70 -11.97
N SER A 36 -13.48 -14.09 -12.83
CA SER A 36 -13.32 -14.51 -14.22
C SER A 36 -12.43 -15.74 -14.24
N LYS A 37 -12.99 -16.90 -14.59
CA LYS A 37 -12.22 -18.14 -14.79
C LYS A 37 -11.13 -17.94 -15.86
N PRO A 38 -9.96 -18.59 -15.74
CA PRO A 38 -8.96 -18.57 -16.80
C PRO A 38 -9.49 -19.24 -18.08
N ILE A 39 -9.14 -18.63 -19.21
CA ILE A 39 -9.48 -19.04 -20.57
C ILE A 39 -8.93 -20.44 -20.85
N GLN A 40 -9.79 -21.34 -21.33
CA GLN A 40 -9.42 -22.69 -21.75
C GLN A 40 -8.74 -22.64 -23.12
N ASN A 41 -7.47 -23.03 -23.18
CA ASN A 41 -6.89 -23.51 -24.44
C ASN A 41 -7.06 -25.02 -24.50
N GLY A 42 -7.81 -25.48 -25.50
CA GLY A 42 -8.07 -26.89 -25.77
C GLY A 42 -6.84 -27.62 -26.34
N GLY A 43 -6.70 -28.89 -25.98
CA GLY A 43 -5.69 -29.79 -26.53
C GLY A 43 -5.55 -31.12 -25.78
N GLY A 44 -6.54 -32.00 -25.94
CA GLY A 44 -6.51 -33.47 -25.81
C GLY A 44 -5.54 -34.19 -24.86
N GLY A 45 -6.11 -34.86 -23.84
CA GLY A 45 -5.44 -35.93 -23.10
C GLY A 45 -6.22 -36.33 -21.84
N LYS A 46 -6.99 -37.43 -21.90
CA LYS A 46 -7.80 -37.92 -20.77
C LYS A 46 -6.90 -38.51 -19.68
N THR A 47 -6.87 -37.90 -18.50
CA THR A 47 -6.63 -38.61 -17.24
C THR A 47 -7.36 -37.87 -16.13
N ALA A 48 -8.37 -38.52 -15.55
CA ALA A 48 -9.16 -37.97 -14.46
C ALA A 48 -8.33 -37.91 -13.19
N SER A 49 -7.80 -36.72 -12.86
CA SER A 49 -7.31 -36.42 -11.53
C SER A 49 -8.30 -35.47 -10.86
N GLN A 50 -8.82 -35.91 -9.72
CA GLN A 50 -9.76 -35.20 -8.87
C GLN A 50 -9.06 -33.97 -8.26
N SER A 51 -8.97 -32.89 -9.03
CA SER A 51 -8.46 -31.60 -8.56
C SER A 51 -9.59 -30.86 -7.84
N SER A 52 -9.68 -31.05 -6.53
CA SER A 52 -10.49 -30.19 -5.68
C SER A 52 -9.82 -28.82 -5.60
N SER A 53 -10.27 -27.90 -6.46
CA SER A 53 -9.85 -26.50 -6.41
C SER A 53 -10.30 -25.89 -5.07
N LYS A 54 -9.39 -25.82 -4.10
CA LYS A 54 -9.62 -25.13 -2.83
C LYS A 54 -9.71 -23.63 -3.12
N THR A 55 -10.93 -23.08 -3.10
CA THR A 55 -11.15 -21.64 -3.23
C THR A 55 -10.52 -20.93 -2.03
N ILE A 56 -9.47 -20.15 -2.26
CA ILE A 56 -8.81 -19.34 -1.22
C ILE A 56 -9.80 -18.28 -0.72
N SER A 57 -9.94 -18.15 0.60
CA SER A 57 -10.85 -17.15 1.19
C SER A 57 -10.32 -15.72 1.01
N THR A 58 -11.21 -14.73 0.91
CA THR A 58 -10.80 -13.31 0.84
C THR A 58 -9.93 -12.91 2.03
N SER A 59 -10.23 -13.43 3.23
CA SER A 59 -9.43 -13.16 4.42
C SER A 59 -7.99 -13.69 4.30
N GLU A 60 -7.82 -14.87 3.71
CA GLU A 60 -6.49 -15.47 3.50
C GLU A 60 -5.65 -14.66 2.51
N ILE A 61 -6.26 -14.16 1.43
CA ILE A 61 -5.59 -13.26 0.47
C ILE A 61 -5.14 -11.97 1.16
N VAL A 62 -6.03 -11.33 1.93
CA VAL A 62 -5.72 -10.07 2.62
C VAL A 62 -4.64 -10.28 3.68
N ASN A 63 -4.72 -11.34 4.48
CA ASN A 63 -3.68 -11.65 5.46
C ASN A 63 -2.34 -11.95 4.81
N GLY A 64 -2.31 -12.65 3.67
CA GLY A 64 -1.09 -12.86 2.89
C GLY A 64 -0.47 -11.54 2.41
N TYR A 65 -1.29 -10.62 1.91
CA TYR A 65 -0.86 -9.28 1.53
C TYR A 65 -0.27 -8.50 2.71
N ILE A 66 -0.94 -8.52 3.87
CA ILE A 66 -0.46 -7.87 5.09
C ILE A 66 0.86 -8.48 5.55
N ALA A 67 0.98 -9.80 5.56
CA ALA A 67 2.20 -10.51 5.93
C ALA A 67 3.36 -10.12 5.01
N GLN A 68 3.11 -9.99 3.70
CA GLN A 68 4.11 -9.61 2.71
C GLN A 68 4.58 -8.15 2.86
N TYR A 69 3.66 -7.21 3.12
CA TYR A 69 3.95 -5.77 3.00
C TYR A 69 3.99 -4.98 4.31
N ASN A 70 3.71 -5.59 5.47
CA ASN A 70 3.71 -4.86 6.75
C ASN A 70 5.06 -4.18 7.04
N SER A 71 6.19 -4.82 6.73
CA SER A 71 7.53 -4.26 6.98
C SER A 71 7.80 -3.05 6.11
N VAL A 72 7.37 -3.09 4.84
CA VAL A 72 7.45 -1.98 3.89
C VAL A 72 6.59 -0.81 4.39
N ALA A 73 5.36 -1.07 4.81
CA ALA A 73 4.46 -0.05 5.34
C ALA A 73 5.02 0.60 6.62
N MET A 74 5.53 -0.19 7.57
CA MET A 74 6.19 0.32 8.78
C MET A 74 7.44 1.14 8.47
N SER A 75 8.25 0.74 7.49
CA SER A 75 9.42 1.50 7.04
C SER A 75 9.02 2.84 6.43
N ASN A 76 7.96 2.85 5.62
CA ASN A 76 7.39 4.07 5.06
C ASN A 76 6.79 4.98 6.14
N MET A 77 6.15 4.41 7.17
CA MET A 77 5.69 5.19 8.32
C MET A 77 6.83 5.88 9.06
N LYS A 78 7.94 5.16 9.30
CA LYS A 78 9.14 5.74 9.94
C LYS A 78 9.72 6.88 9.11
N THR A 79 9.78 6.70 7.80
CA THR A 79 10.46 7.63 6.87
C THR A 79 9.59 8.84 6.53
N TYR A 80 8.31 8.63 6.25
CA TYR A 80 7.41 9.62 5.68
C TYR A 80 6.30 10.07 6.64
N GLY A 81 6.09 9.40 7.77
CA GLY A 81 5.14 9.81 8.80
C GLY A 81 3.67 9.48 8.53
N ILE A 82 3.37 8.70 7.49
CA ILE A 82 2.02 8.17 7.21
C ILE A 82 1.82 6.91 8.06
N PRO A 83 0.72 6.74 8.80
CA PRO A 83 0.46 5.51 9.56
C PRO A 83 0.60 4.26 8.68
N ALA A 84 1.29 3.24 9.18
CA ALA A 84 1.45 1.97 8.48
C ALA A 84 0.09 1.30 8.23
N SER A 85 -0.85 1.46 9.18
CA SER A 85 -2.24 1.00 9.04
C SER A 85 -2.94 1.62 7.83
N ILE A 86 -2.78 2.92 7.62
CA ILE A 86 -3.32 3.65 6.46
C ILE A 86 -2.70 3.14 5.17
N ILE A 87 -1.37 3.02 5.12
CA ILE A 87 -0.66 2.53 3.92
C ILE A 87 -1.16 1.13 3.54
N LEU A 88 -1.27 0.21 4.51
CA LEU A 88 -1.74 -1.16 4.26
C LEU A 88 -3.21 -1.18 3.84
N ALA A 89 -4.09 -0.43 4.52
CA ALA A 89 -5.51 -0.38 4.19
C ALA A 89 -5.74 0.18 2.78
N GLN A 90 -5.04 1.24 2.39
CA GLN A 90 -5.07 1.77 1.03
C GLN A 90 -4.51 0.74 0.05
N GLY A 91 -3.37 0.11 0.35
CA GLY A 91 -2.81 -0.94 -0.50
C GLY A 91 -3.81 -2.08 -0.74
N ILE A 92 -4.47 -2.58 0.30
CA ILE A 92 -5.50 -3.63 0.20
C ILE A 92 -6.66 -3.16 -0.68
N LEU A 93 -7.23 -1.99 -0.40
CA LEU A 93 -8.41 -1.47 -1.10
C LEU A 93 -8.13 -1.17 -2.58
N GLU A 94 -7.00 -0.52 -2.88
CA GLU A 94 -6.69 -0.05 -4.23
C GLU A 94 -6.25 -1.18 -5.15
N SER A 95 -5.43 -2.11 -4.63
CA SER A 95 -4.89 -3.24 -5.41
C SER A 95 -5.75 -4.51 -5.36
N GLY A 96 -6.81 -4.53 -4.55
CA GLY A 96 -7.55 -5.76 -4.26
C GLY A 96 -6.65 -6.80 -3.57
N ALA A 97 -5.91 -6.38 -2.55
CA ALA A 97 -4.87 -7.19 -1.89
C ALA A 97 -3.86 -7.82 -2.89
N GLY A 98 -3.39 -7.00 -3.84
CA GLY A 98 -2.38 -7.36 -4.82
C GLY A 98 -2.91 -8.12 -6.04
N GLN A 99 -4.21 -8.43 -6.09
CA GLN A 99 -4.80 -9.27 -7.15
C GLN A 99 -5.26 -8.49 -8.39
N SER A 100 -5.22 -7.16 -8.37
CA SER A 100 -5.55 -6.35 -9.56
C SER A 100 -4.50 -6.52 -10.66
N ASP A 101 -4.93 -6.41 -11.93
CA ASP A 101 -4.02 -6.49 -13.08
C ASP A 101 -2.88 -5.46 -12.99
N LEU A 102 -3.17 -4.27 -12.46
CA LEU A 102 -2.18 -3.21 -12.30
C LEU A 102 -1.14 -3.55 -11.22
N ALA A 103 -1.55 -4.18 -10.13
CA ALA A 103 -0.63 -4.67 -9.10
C ALA A 103 0.22 -5.83 -9.63
N MET A 104 -0.40 -6.84 -10.26
CA MET A 104 0.30 -8.03 -10.74
C MET A 104 1.28 -7.74 -11.88
N ASN A 105 0.89 -6.90 -12.85
CA ASN A 105 1.67 -6.71 -14.08
C ASN A 105 2.57 -5.46 -14.04
N ALA A 106 2.32 -4.54 -13.10
CA ALA A 106 3.09 -3.30 -13.01
C ALA A 106 3.60 -2.97 -11.61
N ASN A 107 3.40 -3.86 -10.63
CA ASN A 107 3.77 -3.62 -9.23
C ASN A 107 3.21 -2.30 -8.67
N ASN A 108 2.12 -1.78 -9.26
CA ASN A 108 1.54 -0.50 -8.88
C ASN A 108 0.29 -0.73 -8.03
N HIS A 109 0.50 -0.77 -6.71
CA HIS A 109 -0.53 -1.16 -5.74
C HIS A 109 -1.50 -0.01 -5.39
N PHE A 110 -1.18 1.22 -5.77
CA PHE A 110 -1.90 2.44 -5.36
C PHE A 110 -2.51 3.18 -6.54
N GLY A 111 -2.48 2.60 -7.75
CA GLY A 111 -3.07 3.23 -8.94
C GLY A 111 -2.38 4.53 -9.36
N ILE A 112 -1.07 4.66 -9.12
CA ILE A 112 -0.36 5.91 -9.38
C ILE A 112 -0.25 6.14 -10.88
N LYS A 113 -0.92 7.19 -11.37
CA LYS A 113 -0.91 7.60 -12.78
C LYS A 113 0.43 8.23 -13.16
N CYS A 114 0.76 8.17 -14.45
CA CYS A 114 1.90 8.92 -14.99
C CYS A 114 1.63 10.42 -14.89
N HIS A 115 2.67 11.17 -14.57
CA HIS A 115 2.68 12.62 -14.65
C HIS A 115 3.85 13.06 -15.54
N ASN A 116 3.94 14.35 -15.89
CA ASN A 116 4.92 14.85 -16.86
C ASN A 116 6.38 14.62 -16.43
N ASP A 117 6.62 14.44 -15.13
CA ASP A 117 7.91 14.15 -14.51
C ASP A 117 8.25 12.65 -14.46
N TRP A 118 7.33 11.75 -14.81
CA TRP A 118 7.57 10.32 -14.75
C TRP A 118 8.36 9.81 -15.96
N THR A 119 9.62 9.46 -15.70
CA THR A 119 10.58 8.92 -16.70
C THR A 119 10.76 7.41 -16.61
N GLY A 120 10.18 6.75 -15.61
CA GLY A 120 10.27 5.30 -15.45
C GLY A 120 9.32 4.53 -16.38
N ASP A 121 9.28 3.22 -16.18
CA ASP A 121 8.42 2.31 -16.94
C ASP A 121 6.93 2.65 -16.79
N LYS A 122 6.15 2.28 -17.81
CA LYS A 122 4.74 2.66 -17.93
C LYS A 122 3.93 1.44 -18.36
N ILE A 123 2.67 1.41 -17.95
CA ILE A 123 1.65 0.53 -18.50
C ILE A 123 0.42 1.37 -18.84
N TYR A 124 -0.25 1.05 -19.93
CA TYR A 124 -1.49 1.71 -20.33
C TYR A 124 -2.66 0.75 -20.14
N LYS A 125 -3.73 1.25 -19.54
CA LYS A 125 -5.00 0.52 -19.40
C LYS A 125 -6.16 1.49 -19.38
N ASP A 126 -7.33 0.98 -19.71
CA ASP A 126 -8.56 1.74 -19.52
C ASP A 126 -8.89 1.79 -18.02
N ASP A 127 -9.29 2.96 -17.53
CA ASP A 127 -9.72 3.17 -16.15
C ASP A 127 -10.91 4.15 -16.10
N ASP A 128 -10.68 5.42 -15.82
CA ASP A 128 -11.70 6.49 -15.93
C ASP A 128 -11.86 6.94 -17.39
N ALA A 129 -10.76 6.91 -18.14
CA ALA A 129 -10.67 7.18 -19.56
C ALA A 129 -9.98 6.01 -20.29
N ALA A 130 -10.13 5.99 -21.62
CA ALA A 130 -9.40 5.05 -22.44
C ALA A 130 -7.90 5.37 -22.43
N ASN A 131 -7.06 4.33 -22.41
CA ASN A 131 -5.61 4.41 -22.57
C ASN A 131 -4.93 5.34 -21.55
N GLU A 132 -5.30 5.22 -20.28
CA GLU A 132 -4.65 5.96 -19.20
C GLU A 132 -3.28 5.38 -18.85
N CYS A 133 -2.31 6.26 -18.64
CA CYS A 133 -0.95 5.90 -18.29
C CYS A 133 -0.80 5.71 -16.78
N PHE A 134 -0.29 4.55 -16.39
CA PHE A 134 0.08 4.23 -15.01
C PHE A 134 1.58 3.97 -14.92
N ARG A 135 2.17 4.37 -13.78
CA ARG A 135 3.56 4.07 -13.46
C ARG A 135 3.70 2.55 -13.31
N LYS A 136 4.81 2.00 -13.81
CA LYS A 136 5.21 0.61 -13.62
C LYS A 136 6.51 0.57 -12.82
N TYR A 137 6.58 -0.38 -11.91
CA TYR A 137 7.68 -0.55 -10.97
C TYR A 137 8.31 -1.93 -11.10
N ASN A 138 9.56 -2.05 -10.69
CA ASN A 138 10.25 -3.34 -10.67
C ASN A 138 9.74 -4.24 -9.54
N GLN A 139 9.32 -3.62 -8.43
CA GLN A 139 8.82 -4.30 -7.24
C GLN A 139 7.77 -3.46 -6.52
N ALA A 140 6.83 -4.12 -5.85
CA ALA A 140 5.71 -3.47 -5.18
C ALA A 140 6.16 -2.37 -4.19
N SER A 141 7.26 -2.58 -3.45
CA SER A 141 7.77 -1.59 -2.47
C SER A 141 8.12 -0.22 -3.07
N GLU A 142 8.45 -0.16 -4.36
CA GLU A 142 8.67 1.11 -5.05
C GLU A 142 7.36 1.90 -5.19
N SER A 143 6.23 1.23 -5.45
CA SER A 143 4.92 1.88 -5.47
C SER A 143 4.48 2.34 -4.07
N TYR A 144 4.87 1.64 -3.00
CA TYR A 144 4.65 2.08 -1.62
C TYR A 144 5.42 3.36 -1.31
N LYS A 145 6.70 3.41 -1.72
CA LYS A 145 7.54 4.60 -1.59
C LYS A 145 6.97 5.77 -2.39
N ASP A 146 6.59 5.53 -3.64
CA ASP A 146 6.06 6.59 -4.50
C ASP A 146 4.69 7.09 -4.01
N HIS A 147 3.84 6.20 -3.50
CA HIS A 147 2.61 6.58 -2.80
C HIS A 147 2.91 7.52 -1.61
N ALA A 148 3.91 7.18 -0.79
CA ALA A 148 4.31 8.03 0.32
C ALA A 148 4.87 9.39 -0.15
N MET A 149 5.63 9.42 -1.25
CA MET A 149 6.11 10.64 -1.87
C MET A 149 4.98 11.51 -2.43
N VAL A 150 3.92 10.90 -2.99
CA VAL A 150 2.73 11.63 -3.44
C VAL A 150 2.03 12.32 -2.27
N LEU A 151 1.85 11.63 -1.15
CA LEU A 151 1.19 12.20 0.02
C LEU A 151 2.04 13.29 0.70
N THR A 152 3.34 13.08 0.82
CA THR A 152 4.26 14.08 1.43
C THR A 152 4.53 15.27 0.52
N GLY A 153 4.59 15.08 -0.80
CA GLY A 153 4.96 16.12 -1.76
C GLY A 153 3.83 17.07 -2.16
N LYS A 154 2.55 16.71 -1.95
CA LYS A 154 1.41 17.52 -2.38
C LYS A 154 0.81 18.31 -1.20
N ASN A 155 0.83 19.64 -1.30
CA ASN A 155 0.35 20.55 -0.25
C ASN A 155 -1.09 20.28 0.25
N ARG A 156 -1.96 19.74 -0.61
CA ARG A 156 -3.34 19.36 -0.24
C ARG A 156 -3.39 18.36 0.93
N TYR A 157 -2.35 17.55 1.13
CA TYR A 157 -2.26 16.55 2.20
C TYR A 157 -1.49 17.06 3.42
N ALA A 158 -0.90 18.26 3.39
CA ALA A 158 0.00 18.74 4.45
C ALA A 158 -0.63 18.72 5.86
N LYS A 159 -1.95 19.00 5.96
CA LYS A 159 -2.69 18.95 7.23
C LYS A 159 -2.76 17.56 7.86
N LEU A 160 -2.62 16.48 7.08
CA LEU A 160 -2.59 15.11 7.62
C LEU A 160 -1.37 14.89 8.51
N PHE A 161 -0.25 15.48 8.15
CA PHE A 161 1.02 15.31 8.86
C PHE A 161 1.09 16.11 10.18
N THR A 162 0.07 16.92 10.49
CA THR A 162 -0.09 17.56 11.80
C THR A 162 -0.94 16.72 12.77
N LEU A 163 -1.56 15.64 12.29
CA LEU A 163 -2.36 14.73 13.11
C LEU A 163 -1.44 13.85 13.98
N PRO A 164 -1.96 13.30 15.10
CA PRO A 164 -1.24 12.28 15.85
C PRO A 164 -0.89 11.09 14.95
N LYS A 165 0.37 10.64 15.00
CA LYS A 165 0.91 9.61 14.09
C LYS A 165 0.23 8.24 14.14
N GLY A 166 -0.60 7.97 15.15
CA GLY A 166 -1.37 6.72 15.28
C GLY A 166 -2.88 6.91 15.13
N ASP A 167 -3.34 8.12 14.82
CA ASP A 167 -4.76 8.42 14.66
C ASP A 167 -5.21 8.13 13.22
N TYR A 168 -5.35 6.84 12.93
CA TYR A 168 -5.71 6.38 11.60
C TYR A 168 -7.14 6.80 11.19
N GLU A 169 -8.05 7.02 12.15
CA GLU A 169 -9.39 7.52 11.84
C GLU A 169 -9.36 8.95 11.30
N ALA A 170 -8.62 9.85 11.98
CA ALA A 170 -8.44 11.21 11.51
C ALA A 170 -7.70 11.24 10.17
N TRP A 171 -6.73 10.35 9.97
CA TRP A 171 -6.06 10.19 8.67
C TRP A 171 -7.01 9.76 7.56
N ALA A 172 -7.86 8.76 7.80
CA ALA A 172 -8.82 8.26 6.80
C ALA A 172 -9.82 9.35 6.38
N ARG A 173 -10.36 10.11 7.35
CA ARG A 173 -11.24 11.26 7.08
C ARG A 173 -10.51 12.40 6.39
N GLY A 174 -9.32 12.75 6.87
CA GLY A 174 -8.51 13.81 6.28
C GLY A 174 -8.05 13.51 4.86
N LEU A 175 -7.78 12.25 4.50
CA LEU A 175 -7.47 11.83 3.13
C LEU A 175 -8.66 12.13 2.21
N LYS A 176 -9.87 11.81 2.66
CA LYS A 176 -11.10 12.13 1.95
C LYS A 176 -11.30 13.63 1.79
N ASP A 177 -11.16 14.41 2.87
CA ASP A 177 -11.32 15.86 2.86
C ASP A 177 -10.26 16.55 1.99
N ALA A 178 -9.04 16.03 2.00
CA ALA A 178 -7.97 16.44 1.10
C ALA A 178 -8.25 16.05 -0.35
N GLY A 179 -9.25 15.22 -0.62
CA GLY A 179 -9.74 14.79 -1.93
C GLY A 179 -8.93 13.65 -2.57
N TYR A 180 -8.37 12.76 -1.75
CA TYR A 180 -7.71 11.53 -2.24
C TYR A 180 -8.69 10.66 -3.04
N ALA A 181 -9.94 10.54 -2.57
CA ALA A 181 -10.99 9.76 -3.21
C ALA A 181 -12.31 10.54 -3.32
N THR A 182 -13.13 10.25 -4.33
CA THR A 182 -14.46 10.85 -4.51
C THR A 182 -15.58 10.08 -3.81
N ASP A 183 -15.36 8.80 -3.47
CA ASP A 183 -16.32 7.99 -2.72
C ASP A 183 -16.53 8.57 -1.31
N PRO A 184 -17.77 8.91 -0.89
CA PRO A 184 -18.05 9.39 0.46
C PRO A 184 -17.77 8.33 1.53
N LYS A 185 -17.84 7.03 1.21
CA LYS A 185 -17.58 5.92 2.14
C LYS A 185 -16.10 5.52 2.23
N TYR A 186 -15.22 6.29 1.61
CA TYR A 186 -13.79 5.98 1.58
C TYR A 186 -13.16 5.89 2.99
N PRO A 187 -13.42 6.82 3.92
CA PRO A 187 -12.89 6.72 5.27
C PRO A 187 -13.33 5.43 5.98
N GLU A 188 -14.62 5.09 5.90
CA GLU A 188 -15.19 3.92 6.57
C GLU A 188 -14.60 2.62 6.01
N LYS A 189 -14.33 2.56 4.70
CA LYS A 189 -13.66 1.40 4.08
C LYS A 189 -12.25 1.20 4.64
N LEU A 190 -11.47 2.27 4.76
CA LEU A 190 -10.12 2.18 5.33
C LEU A 190 -10.17 1.76 6.80
N ILE A 191 -10.99 2.45 7.60
CA ILE A 191 -11.18 2.13 9.02
C ILE A 191 -11.58 0.67 9.19
N ASN A 192 -12.53 0.17 8.39
CA ASN A 192 -12.96 -1.22 8.45
C ASN A 192 -11.83 -2.21 8.14
N TYR A 193 -10.96 -1.95 7.16
CA TYR A 193 -9.77 -2.79 6.94
C TYR A 193 -8.80 -2.73 8.12
N ILE A 194 -8.59 -1.54 8.69
CA ILE A 194 -7.67 -1.35 9.82
C ILE A 194 -8.14 -2.09 11.07
N GLU A 195 -9.44 -2.02 11.36
CA GLU A 195 -10.04 -2.70 12.51
C GLU A 195 -10.16 -4.21 12.27
N THR A 196 -10.66 -4.64 11.10
CA THR A 196 -10.87 -6.08 10.80
C THR A 196 -9.56 -6.87 10.84
N TYR A 197 -8.45 -6.26 10.39
CA TYR A 197 -7.15 -6.93 10.29
C TYR A 197 -6.12 -6.40 11.30
N ASN A 198 -6.55 -5.65 12.31
CA ASN A 198 -5.70 -5.08 13.37
C ASN A 198 -4.46 -4.33 12.85
N LEU A 199 -4.59 -3.60 11.75
CA LEU A 199 -3.44 -2.95 11.09
C LEU A 199 -2.81 -1.85 11.95
N HIS A 200 -3.56 -1.29 12.90
CA HIS A 200 -3.10 -0.28 13.86
C HIS A 200 -2.02 -0.82 14.83
N GLU A 201 -1.88 -2.14 14.97
CA GLU A 201 -0.76 -2.74 15.72
C GLU A 201 0.60 -2.38 15.09
N PHE A 202 0.67 -2.26 13.76
CA PHE A 202 1.90 -1.88 13.08
C PHE A 202 2.27 -0.42 13.38
N ASP A 203 1.29 0.47 13.54
CA ASP A 203 1.53 1.84 14.00
C ASP A 203 2.12 1.85 15.41
N THR A 204 1.52 1.07 16.31
CA THR A 204 1.94 0.92 17.71
C THR A 204 3.37 0.40 17.81
N LYS A 205 3.73 -0.60 16.98
CA LYS A 205 5.09 -1.14 16.85
C LYS A 205 6.07 -0.06 16.41
N VAL A 206 5.73 0.74 15.40
CA VAL A 206 6.61 1.83 14.92
C VAL A 206 6.76 2.95 15.95
N LEU A 207 5.69 3.30 16.66
CA LEU A 207 5.70 4.38 17.66
C LEU A 207 6.35 3.98 19.00
N GLY A 208 6.83 2.73 19.14
CA GLY A 208 7.43 2.25 20.38
C GLY A 208 6.44 2.21 21.55
N LYS A 209 5.13 2.10 21.26
CA LYS A 209 4.05 2.02 22.26
C LYS A 209 3.74 0.58 22.68
N SER A 210 4.46 -0.40 22.14
CA SER A 210 4.38 -1.80 22.56
C SER A 210 4.97 -1.97 23.98
N ASN A 211 4.10 -1.98 24.98
CA ASN A 211 4.32 -2.47 26.34
C ASN A 211 5.66 -2.14 27.03
N ARG A 212 5.74 -0.96 27.63
CA ARG A 212 6.58 -0.71 28.82
C ARG A 212 5.97 -1.32 30.11
N LYS A 213 4.97 -2.19 29.97
CA LYS A 213 4.15 -2.78 31.05
C LYS A 213 3.74 -4.22 30.72
N GLU A 214 4.65 -5.04 30.23
CA GLU A 214 4.43 -6.49 30.17
C GLU A 214 5.75 -7.29 30.16
N GLU A 215 6.73 -6.83 30.94
CA GLU A 215 7.78 -7.70 31.45
C GLU A 215 7.45 -8.01 32.92
N THR A 216 6.47 -8.87 33.15
CA THR A 216 6.35 -9.53 34.45
C THR A 216 5.80 -10.95 34.26
N LYS A 217 6.75 -11.89 34.19
CA LYS A 217 6.67 -13.32 34.54
C LYS A 217 5.29 -13.99 34.45
N VAL A 218 5.09 -14.83 33.44
CA VAL A 218 4.45 -16.15 33.63
C VAL A 218 5.19 -17.17 32.75
N LEU A 219 5.80 -18.15 33.41
CA LEU A 219 6.29 -19.38 32.80
C LEU A 219 5.13 -20.38 32.83
N VAL A 220 4.49 -20.66 31.69
CA VAL A 220 3.80 -21.96 31.47
C VAL A 220 3.94 -22.32 29.99
N GLN A 221 4.46 -23.54 29.77
CA GLN A 221 4.49 -24.24 28.49
C GLN A 221 3.08 -24.43 27.97
N ASP A 222 2.81 -24.11 26.71
CA ASP A 222 1.77 -24.78 25.95
C ASP A 222 2.23 -24.99 24.50
N ASP A 223 2.12 -26.26 24.13
CA ASP A 223 2.38 -26.91 22.85
C ASP A 223 1.26 -26.57 21.87
N PHE A 224 1.55 -25.70 20.88
CA PHE A 224 0.77 -25.59 19.65
C PHE A 224 1.72 -25.39 18.47
N GLY A 225 1.77 -26.41 17.61
CA GLY A 225 2.56 -26.47 16.40
C GLY A 225 2.28 -25.28 15.47
N THR A 226 3.23 -24.36 15.44
CA THR A 226 3.33 -23.32 14.43
C THR A 226 4.43 -23.76 13.46
N ASP A 227 4.06 -23.94 12.19
CA ASP A 227 5.03 -24.02 11.11
C ASP A 227 5.93 -22.78 11.21
N GLN A 228 7.17 -23.04 11.57
CA GLN A 228 8.12 -22.06 12.07
C GLN A 228 8.37 -21.00 11.01
N VAL A 229 7.79 -19.81 11.18
CA VAL A 229 8.27 -18.61 10.50
C VAL A 229 9.70 -18.41 11.01
N GLY A 230 10.68 -18.93 10.28
CA GLY A 230 12.07 -18.90 10.68
C GLY A 230 12.53 -17.46 10.68
N LEU A 231 12.42 -16.78 11.81
CA LEU A 231 12.87 -15.41 12.01
C LEU A 231 14.23 -15.43 12.70
N TYR A 232 15.17 -14.67 12.15
CA TYR A 232 16.50 -14.49 12.70
C TYR A 232 16.76 -13.01 12.99
N GLU A 233 17.20 -12.73 14.21
CA GLU A 233 17.55 -11.38 14.63
C GLU A 233 19.05 -11.12 14.46
N ILE A 234 19.39 -10.10 13.68
CA ILE A 234 20.76 -9.70 13.35
C ILE A 234 21.53 -9.35 14.61
N GLN A 235 22.65 -10.05 14.83
CA GLN A 235 23.55 -9.82 15.95
C GLN A 235 24.72 -8.90 15.55
N LYS A 236 25.45 -8.38 16.54
CA LYS A 236 26.66 -7.59 16.30
C LYS A 236 27.67 -8.44 15.52
N GLY A 237 28.03 -7.99 14.32
CA GLY A 237 28.97 -8.69 13.42
C GLY A 237 28.31 -9.51 12.32
N ASP A 238 26.98 -9.60 12.29
CA ASP A 238 26.27 -10.24 11.17
C ASP A 238 26.35 -9.42 9.88
N THR A 239 26.49 -10.13 8.77
CA THR A 239 26.46 -9.61 7.40
C THR A 239 25.46 -10.44 6.60
N PHE A 240 25.00 -9.92 5.45
CA PHE A 240 24.14 -10.72 4.56
C PHE A 240 24.76 -12.07 4.22
N TYR A 241 26.07 -12.10 3.98
CA TYR A 241 26.80 -13.33 3.68
C TYR A 241 26.84 -14.31 4.87
N SER A 242 27.12 -13.84 6.09
CA SER A 242 27.17 -14.72 7.27
C SER A 242 25.78 -15.31 7.59
N VAL A 243 24.73 -14.51 7.43
CA VAL A 243 23.35 -14.96 7.67
C VAL A 243 22.88 -15.89 6.55
N SER A 244 23.12 -15.56 5.28
CA SER A 244 22.70 -16.42 4.18
C SER A 244 23.37 -17.79 4.24
N LYS A 245 24.68 -17.83 4.55
CA LYS A 245 25.42 -19.09 4.76
C LYS A 245 24.89 -19.89 5.94
N LYS A 246 24.51 -19.23 7.04
CA LYS A 246 23.96 -19.87 8.25
C LYS A 246 22.64 -20.60 7.98
N PHE A 247 21.83 -20.08 7.05
CA PHE A 247 20.51 -20.62 6.73
C PHE A 247 20.43 -21.29 5.36
N ASN A 248 21.58 -21.52 4.70
CA ASN A 248 21.69 -22.13 3.38
C ASN A 248 20.84 -21.41 2.31
N LEU A 249 20.87 -20.08 2.33
CA LEU A 249 20.27 -19.19 1.33
C LEU A 249 21.37 -18.44 0.58
N THR A 250 21.08 -18.00 -0.64
CA THR A 250 21.89 -16.96 -1.29
C THR A 250 21.60 -15.59 -0.65
N VAL A 251 22.55 -14.66 -0.77
CA VAL A 251 22.35 -13.28 -0.31
C VAL A 251 21.15 -12.64 -1.03
N GLU A 252 21.00 -12.93 -2.32
CA GLU A 252 19.92 -12.40 -3.14
C GLU A 252 18.56 -12.95 -2.68
N GLU A 253 18.43 -14.26 -2.44
CA GLU A 253 17.21 -14.85 -1.88
C GLU A 253 16.90 -14.32 -0.49
N LEU A 254 17.90 -14.16 0.38
CA LEU A 254 17.72 -13.59 1.71
C LEU A 254 17.24 -12.13 1.61
N LYS A 255 17.79 -11.35 0.69
CA LYS A 255 17.37 -9.96 0.44
C LYS A 255 15.96 -9.90 -0.15
N GLN A 256 15.64 -10.72 -1.14
CA GLN A 256 14.33 -10.79 -1.76
C GLN A 256 13.26 -11.23 -0.77
N LYS A 257 13.50 -12.28 0.01
CA LYS A 257 12.58 -12.78 1.06
C LYS A 257 12.28 -11.72 2.13
N ASN A 258 13.20 -10.78 2.32
CA ASN A 258 13.09 -9.71 3.30
C ASN A 258 12.85 -8.32 2.69
N ASN A 259 12.63 -8.23 1.37
CA ASN A 259 12.45 -6.99 0.62
C ASN A 259 13.56 -5.94 0.87
N LEU A 260 14.82 -6.39 0.97
CA LEU A 260 15.99 -5.54 1.24
C LEU A 260 16.69 -5.17 -0.07
N THR A 261 16.81 -3.87 -0.35
CA THR A 261 17.59 -3.34 -1.48
C THR A 261 19.02 -2.99 -1.08
N GLU A 262 19.17 -2.48 0.13
CA GLU A 262 20.46 -2.05 0.69
C GLU A 262 21.35 -3.22 1.11
N ASN A 263 22.67 -3.00 1.07
CA ASN A 263 23.68 -3.97 1.52
C ASN A 263 24.03 -3.83 3.01
N THR A 264 23.25 -3.05 3.76
CA THR A 264 23.46 -2.81 5.19
C THR A 264 22.43 -3.54 6.06
N LEU A 265 22.89 -4.21 7.11
CA LEU A 265 22.06 -4.80 8.16
C LEU A 265 22.19 -4.01 9.45
N SER A 266 21.08 -3.82 10.16
CA SER A 266 21.07 -3.19 11.48
C SER A 266 21.02 -4.24 12.58
N ILE A 267 21.81 -4.08 13.64
CA ILE A 267 21.74 -4.94 14.82
C ILE A 267 20.30 -4.89 15.38
N GLY A 268 19.73 -6.06 15.69
CA GLY A 268 18.34 -6.21 16.14
C GLY A 268 17.31 -6.29 15.01
N GLN A 269 17.72 -6.15 13.74
CA GLN A 269 16.83 -6.33 12.58
C GLN A 269 16.39 -7.81 12.48
N LYS A 270 15.10 -8.07 12.26
CA LYS A 270 14.60 -9.44 12.07
C LYS A 270 14.47 -9.78 10.58
N LEU A 271 15.06 -10.90 10.18
CA LEU A 271 15.01 -11.45 8.84
C LEU A 271 14.26 -12.78 8.82
N ILE A 272 13.42 -12.98 7.81
CA ILE A 272 12.84 -14.26 7.43
C ILE A 272 13.95 -15.09 6.77
N VAL A 273 14.22 -16.27 7.33
CA VAL A 273 15.31 -17.18 6.95
C VAL A 273 14.85 -18.63 6.70
N LYS A 274 13.55 -18.93 6.90
CA LYS A 274 12.89 -20.16 6.43
C LYS A 274 11.61 -19.78 5.71
#